data_AF-A0AAJ5VAV6-F1
#
_entry.id   AF-A0AAJ5VAV6-F1
#
_cell.length_a   1.000
_cell.length_b   1.000
_cell.length_c   1.000
_cell.angle_alpha   90.00
_cell.angle_beta   90.00
_cell.angle_gamma   90.00
#
_symmetry.space_group_name_H-M   'P 1'
#
loop_
_entity.id
_entity.type
_entity.pdbx_description
1 polymer ?
#
loop_
_entity_poly.entity_id
_entity_poly.type
_entity_poly.pdbx_seq_one_letter_code
_entity_poly.pdbx_strand_id
1 'polypeptide(L)'
;MGFSLLGLLVSIVVLAPNLLLLWFPPRGPNVVVRVPRLLEGSERAGQALCLVVPAITLPGAIVWGWALPVAVALAAYYALWGRYLVAGRAQVLLYASLWRVPVPMAVMPVLVFLGAAAWVSNPWIAVAAVVLAIGHIPVALLTRRAIRSAPSE
;
A
#
# COMPACT_ATOMS: atom_id res chain seq x y z
N MET A 1 10.98 9.55 -21.11
CA MET A 1 9.60 9.47 -20.58
C MET A 1 8.71 8.95 -21.69
N GLY A 2 7.81 8.02 -21.38
CA GLY A 2 6.95 7.34 -22.37
C GLY A 2 5.92 6.47 -21.65
N PHE A 3 4.78 6.24 -22.29
CA PHE A 3 3.67 5.55 -21.63
C PHE A 3 3.93 4.04 -21.46
N SER A 4 3.69 3.54 -20.25
CA SER A 4 3.84 2.13 -19.90
C SER A 4 2.51 1.59 -19.39
N LEU A 5 1.83 0.82 -20.25
CA LEU A 5 0.59 0.14 -19.88
C LEU A 5 0.81 -0.85 -18.74
N LEU A 6 1.94 -1.56 -18.75
CA LEU A 6 2.30 -2.52 -17.69
C LEU A 6 2.47 -1.82 -16.34
N GLY A 7 3.17 -0.69 -16.31
CA GLY A 7 3.36 0.08 -15.07
C GLY A 7 2.05 0.65 -14.55
N LEU A 8 1.20 1.20 -15.43
CA LEU A 8 -0.14 1.65 -15.05
C LEU A 8 -0.99 0.52 -14.47
N LEU A 9 -0.95 -0.68 -15.08
CA LEU A 9 -1.68 -1.85 -14.58
C LEU A 9 -1.20 -2.24 -13.18
N VAL A 10 0.12 -2.26 -12.93
CA VAL A 10 0.67 -2.51 -11.59
C VAL A 10 0.13 -1.48 -10.59
N SER A 11 0.15 -0.19 -10.94
CA SER A 11 -0.38 0.86 -10.07
C SER A 11 -1.86 0.67 -9.75
N ILE A 12 -2.68 0.37 -10.75
CA ILE A 12 -4.12 0.13 -10.56
C ILE A 12 -4.34 -1.09 -9.68
N VAL A 13 -3.67 -2.21 -9.96
CA VAL A 13 -3.80 -3.45 -9.19
C VAL A 13 -3.43 -3.25 -7.72
N VAL A 14 -2.40 -2.46 -7.42
CA VAL A 14 -1.97 -2.20 -6.04
C VAL A 14 -2.85 -1.16 -5.33
N LEU A 15 -3.30 -0.12 -6.02
CA LEU A 15 -4.01 1.00 -5.41
C LEU A 15 -5.54 0.88 -5.46
N ALA A 16 -6.10 0.13 -6.41
CA ALA A 16 -7.55 -0.04 -6.58
C ALA A 16 -8.25 -0.60 -5.34
N PRO A 17 -7.68 -1.56 -4.58
CA PRO A 17 -8.32 -2.03 -3.36
C PRO A 17 -8.58 -0.92 -2.33
N ASN A 18 -7.78 0.14 -2.30
CA ASN A 18 -8.04 1.27 -1.41
C ASN A 18 -9.36 1.97 -1.74
N LEU A 19 -9.81 1.93 -2.99
CA LEU A 19 -11.12 2.46 -3.40
C LEU A 19 -12.28 1.65 -2.81
N LEU A 20 -12.05 0.37 -2.45
CA LEU A 20 -13.07 -0.44 -1.77
C LEU A 20 -13.53 0.20 -0.47
N LEU A 21 -12.70 1.01 0.20
CA LEU A 21 -13.09 1.72 1.42
C LEU A 21 -14.17 2.78 1.19
N LEU A 22 -14.35 3.27 -0.05
CA LEU A 22 -15.43 4.20 -0.39
C LEU A 22 -16.81 3.50 -0.34
N TRP A 23 -16.88 2.25 -0.81
CA TRP A 23 -18.11 1.47 -0.82
C TRP A 23 -18.28 0.58 0.43
N PHE A 24 -17.16 0.17 1.02
CA PHE A 24 -17.07 -0.74 2.17
C PHE A 24 -16.26 -0.09 3.31
N PRO A 25 -16.71 1.07 3.85
CA PRO A 25 -16.01 1.77 4.91
C PRO A 25 -15.95 0.92 6.18
N PRO A 26 -14.97 1.21 7.07
CA PRO A 26 -14.84 0.49 8.33
C PRO A 26 -16.10 0.62 9.18
N ARG A 27 -16.53 -0.50 9.77
CA ARG A 27 -17.65 -0.56 10.72
C ARG A 27 -17.12 -0.53 12.15
N GLY A 28 -17.89 0.10 13.04
CA GLY A 28 -17.58 0.21 14.47
C GLY A 28 -16.91 1.55 14.85
N PRO A 29 -16.34 1.63 16.06
CA PRO A 29 -15.66 2.84 16.54
C PRO A 29 -14.49 3.18 15.62
N ASN A 30 -14.57 4.34 14.97
CA ASN A 30 -13.50 4.83 14.11
C ASN A 30 -12.56 5.69 14.92
N VAL A 31 -11.37 5.16 15.19
CA VAL A 31 -10.28 5.92 15.81
C VAL A 31 -9.65 6.79 14.72
N VAL A 32 -9.87 8.10 14.84
CA VAL A 32 -9.27 9.10 13.96
C VAL A 32 -8.03 9.66 14.65
N VAL A 33 -6.88 9.52 13.99
CA VAL A 33 -5.60 10.03 14.51
C VAL A 33 -5.25 11.32 13.78
N ARG A 34 -4.85 12.35 14.54
CA ARG A 34 -4.18 13.51 13.94
C ARG A 34 -2.77 13.11 13.54
N VAL A 35 -2.57 13.04 12.23
CA VAL A 35 -1.26 12.83 11.63
C VAL A 35 -0.62 14.20 11.38
N PRO A 36 0.70 14.37 11.59
CA PRO A 36 1.39 15.59 11.19
C PRO A 36 1.20 15.87 9.70
N ARG A 37 0.92 17.12 9.32
CA ARG A 37 0.65 17.51 7.92
C ARG A 37 1.77 17.12 6.95
N LEU A 38 3.02 17.13 7.40
CA LEU A 38 4.16 16.71 6.59
C LEU A 38 4.07 15.24 6.20
N LEU A 39 3.66 14.39 7.14
CA LEU A 39 3.59 12.95 6.95
C LEU A 39 2.38 12.57 6.08
N GLU A 40 1.24 13.20 6.31
CA GLU A 40 0.07 13.10 5.44
C GLU A 40 0.39 13.57 4.02
N GLY A 41 1.07 14.71 3.87
CA GLY A 41 1.53 15.21 2.58
C GLY A 41 2.45 14.24 1.86
N SER A 42 3.39 13.62 2.59
CA SER A 42 4.29 12.60 2.04
C SER A 42 3.55 11.33 1.60
N GLU A 43 2.52 10.90 2.33
CA GLU A 43 1.70 9.76 1.94
C GLU A 43 0.91 10.05 0.66
N ARG A 44 0.26 11.22 0.58
CA ARG A 44 -0.49 11.63 -0.61
C ARG A 44 0.42 11.81 -1.83
N ALA A 45 1.58 12.42 -1.64
CA ALA A 45 2.60 12.54 -2.68
C ALA A 45 3.08 11.16 -3.14
N GLY A 46 3.36 10.25 -2.21
CA GLY A 46 3.74 8.87 -2.51
C GLY A 46 2.67 8.11 -3.29
N GLN A 47 1.39 8.23 -2.92
CA GLN A 47 0.27 7.62 -3.65
C GLN A 47 0.17 8.16 -5.08
N ALA A 48 0.27 9.48 -5.25
CA ALA A 48 0.25 10.11 -6.56
C ALA A 48 1.46 9.68 -7.42
N LEU A 49 2.65 9.65 -6.84
CA LEU A 49 3.86 9.19 -7.52
C LEU A 49 3.74 7.71 -7.93
N CYS A 50 3.28 6.83 -7.04
CA CYS A 50 3.06 5.42 -7.33
C CYS A 50 1.96 5.17 -8.37
N LEU A 51 1.04 6.12 -8.60
CA LEU A 51 0.07 6.06 -9.68
C LEU A 51 0.65 6.55 -11.01
N VAL A 52 1.34 7.69 -11.00
CA VAL A 52 1.78 8.39 -12.21
C VAL A 52 3.11 7.85 -12.74
N VAL A 53 4.11 7.70 -11.88
CA VAL A 53 5.49 7.35 -12.29
C VAL A 53 5.53 6.03 -13.07
N PRO A 54 4.93 4.92 -12.60
CA PRO A 54 4.92 3.67 -13.36
C PRO A 54 4.22 3.81 -14.72
N ALA A 55 3.24 4.70 -14.85
CA ALA A 55 2.49 4.90 -16.09
C ALA A 55 3.27 5.74 -17.13
N ILE A 56 4.12 6.68 -16.71
CA ILE A 56 4.84 7.61 -17.60
C ILE A 56 6.32 7.27 -17.82
N THR A 57 6.80 6.20 -17.20
CA THR A 57 8.17 5.71 -17.36
C THR A 57 8.18 4.38 -18.10
N LEU A 58 8.97 4.31 -19.17
CA LEU A 58 9.10 3.09 -19.95
C LEU A 58 9.78 2.00 -19.11
N PRO A 59 9.32 0.74 -19.23
CA PRO A 59 10.02 -0.38 -18.61
C PRO A 59 11.40 -0.54 -19.25
N GLY A 60 12.40 -0.88 -18.44
CA GLY A 60 13.70 -1.33 -18.89
C GLY A 60 13.66 -2.82 -19.23
N ALA A 61 14.77 -3.52 -18.96
CA ALA A 61 14.83 -4.97 -19.12
C ALA A 61 13.91 -5.68 -18.11
N ILE A 62 13.13 -6.64 -18.59
CA ILE A 62 12.28 -7.46 -17.73
C ILE A 62 13.14 -8.53 -17.05
N VAL A 63 13.17 -8.52 -15.72
CA VAL A 63 13.91 -9.48 -14.89
C VAL A 63 12.93 -10.46 -14.25
N TRP A 64 12.64 -11.55 -14.95
CA TRP A 64 11.62 -12.53 -14.56
C TRP A 64 11.76 -13.11 -13.15
N GLY A 65 12.96 -13.10 -12.57
CA GLY A 65 13.20 -13.54 -11.18
C GLY A 65 12.37 -12.78 -10.13
N TRP A 66 11.95 -11.54 -10.44
CA TRP A 66 11.11 -10.73 -9.54
C TRP A 66 9.60 -10.96 -9.72
N ALA A 67 9.18 -11.63 -10.79
CA ALA A 67 7.75 -11.86 -11.05
C ALA A 67 7.08 -12.69 -9.95
N LEU A 68 7.73 -13.77 -9.50
CA LEU A 68 7.20 -14.63 -8.43
C LEU A 68 7.11 -13.90 -7.08
N PRO A 69 8.17 -13.22 -6.56
CA PRO A 69 8.07 -12.41 -5.36
C PRO A 69 6.96 -11.35 -5.41
N VAL A 70 6.82 -10.65 -6.54
CA VAL A 70 5.76 -9.65 -6.76
C VAL A 70 4.38 -10.28 -6.69
N ALA A 71 4.18 -11.41 -7.38
CA ALA A 71 2.90 -12.13 -7.37
C ALA A 71 2.53 -12.62 -5.97
N VAL A 72 3.49 -13.17 -5.22
CA VAL A 72 3.26 -13.62 -3.84
C VAL A 72 2.91 -12.45 -2.91
N ALA A 73 3.63 -11.34 -3.00
CA ALA A 73 3.34 -10.15 -2.19
C ALA A 73 1.94 -9.57 -2.51
N LEU A 74 1.57 -9.55 -3.79
CA LEU A 74 0.26 -9.09 -4.23
C LEU A 74 -0.87 -10.04 -3.77
N ALA A 75 -0.67 -11.35 -3.87
CA ALA A 75 -1.63 -12.34 -3.38
C ALA A 75 -1.84 -12.20 -1.86
N ALA A 76 -0.76 -12.01 -1.09
CA ALA A 76 -0.84 -11.75 0.34
C ALA A 76 -1.60 -10.44 0.65
N TYR A 77 -1.36 -9.38 -0.13
CA TYR A 77 -2.10 -8.12 -0.01
C TYR A 77 -3.60 -8.31 -0.22
N TYR A 78 -4.00 -9.06 -1.26
CA TYR A 78 -5.41 -9.36 -1.51
C TYR A 78 -6.03 -10.28 -0.45
N ALA A 79 -5.28 -11.23 0.08
CA ALA A 79 -5.75 -12.04 1.20
C ALA A 79 -6.06 -11.19 2.45
N LEU A 80 -5.26 -10.15 2.72
CA LEU A 80 -5.53 -9.19 3.80
C LEU A 80 -6.82 -8.38 3.57
N TRP A 81 -7.09 -7.97 2.33
CA TRP A 81 -8.36 -7.34 1.95
C TRP A 81 -9.54 -8.28 2.09
N GLY A 82 -9.41 -9.53 1.63
CA GLY A 82 -10.42 -10.56 1.81
C GLY A 82 -10.73 -10.78 3.30
N ARG A 83 -9.69 -10.88 4.13
CA ARG A 83 -9.84 -10.95 5.60
C ARG A 83 -10.61 -9.75 6.15
N TYR A 84 -10.30 -8.52 5.72
CA TYR A 84 -11.02 -7.31 6.15
C TYR A 84 -12.51 -7.35 5.77
N LEU A 85 -12.82 -7.72 4.52
CA LEU A 85 -14.20 -7.75 4.03
C LEU A 85 -15.03 -8.85 4.71
N VAL A 86 -14.47 -10.05 4.86
CA VAL A 86 -15.17 -11.21 5.45
C VAL A 86 -15.33 -11.05 6.96
N ALA A 87 -14.34 -10.51 7.67
CA ALA A 87 -14.38 -10.34 9.14
C ALA A 87 -15.12 -9.07 9.58
N GLY A 88 -16.16 -8.65 8.84
CA GLY A 88 -17.08 -7.60 9.27
C GLY A 88 -16.59 -6.15 9.09
N ARG A 89 -15.45 -5.94 8.41
CA ARG A 89 -14.90 -4.60 8.08
C ARG A 89 -14.49 -3.78 9.31
N ALA A 90 -13.99 -4.42 10.36
CA ALA A 90 -13.50 -3.69 11.54
C ALA A 90 -12.22 -2.90 11.20
N GLN A 91 -12.17 -1.62 11.60
CA GLN A 91 -11.02 -0.73 11.34
C GLN A 91 -9.69 -1.33 11.84
N VAL A 92 -9.72 -2.02 12.98
CA VAL A 92 -8.54 -2.70 13.56
C VAL A 92 -7.87 -3.66 12.60
N LEU A 93 -8.62 -4.31 11.70
CA LEU A 93 -8.06 -5.30 10.76
C LEU A 93 -7.18 -4.66 9.69
N LEU A 94 -7.41 -3.39 9.34
CA LEU A 94 -6.57 -2.63 8.41
C LEU A 94 -5.16 -2.39 8.98
N TYR A 95 -5.06 -2.28 10.31
CA TYR A 95 -3.83 -1.94 11.03
C TYR A 95 -3.30 -3.08 11.91
N ALA A 96 -3.99 -4.21 11.94
CA ALA A 96 -3.63 -5.37 12.74
C ALA A 96 -2.33 -5.98 12.22
N SER A 97 -1.44 -6.32 13.15
CA SER A 97 -0.23 -7.06 12.81
C SER A 97 -0.57 -8.48 12.36
N LEU A 98 0.09 -8.95 11.31
CA LEU A 98 0.06 -10.35 10.92
C LEU A 98 1.47 -10.92 11.05
N TRP A 99 1.58 -11.99 11.84
CA TRP A 99 2.85 -12.61 12.21
C TRP A 99 3.82 -11.61 12.86
N ARG A 100 4.86 -11.19 12.13
CA ARG A 100 5.90 -10.25 12.59
C ARG A 100 5.82 -8.88 11.94
N VAL A 101 4.92 -8.68 10.98
CA VAL A 101 4.78 -7.40 10.28
C VAL A 101 3.74 -6.55 11.02
N PRO A 102 4.11 -5.36 11.51
CA PRO A 102 3.24 -4.57 12.38
C PRO A 102 1.99 -4.03 11.67
N VAL A 103 2.11 -3.63 10.40
CA VAL A 103 1.01 -3.11 9.56
C VAL A 103 1.15 -3.68 8.13
N PRO A 104 0.81 -4.97 7.93
CA PRO A 104 1.07 -5.65 6.67
C PRO A 104 0.30 -5.00 5.50
N MET A 105 -0.90 -4.46 5.72
CA MET A 105 -1.68 -3.81 4.67
C MET A 105 -1.01 -2.55 4.10
N ALA A 106 -0.19 -1.84 4.89
CA ALA A 106 0.59 -0.70 4.42
C ALA A 106 1.96 -1.10 3.84
N VAL A 107 2.55 -2.18 4.34
CA VAL A 107 3.88 -2.66 3.90
C VAL A 107 3.78 -3.41 2.56
N MET A 108 2.75 -4.22 2.33
CA MET A 108 2.63 -5.03 1.12
C MET A 108 2.61 -4.18 -0.17
N PRO A 109 1.83 -3.08 -0.28
CA PRO A 109 1.87 -2.21 -1.47
C PRO A 109 3.27 -1.70 -1.81
N VAL A 110 4.04 -1.30 -0.79
CA VAL A 110 5.43 -0.84 -0.96
C VAL A 110 6.31 -1.96 -1.50
N LEU A 111 6.20 -3.16 -0.95
CA LEU A 111 6.97 -4.33 -1.42
C LEU A 111 6.60 -4.69 -2.86
N VAL A 112 5.32 -4.62 -3.22
CA VAL A 112 4.88 -4.88 -4.60
C VAL A 112 5.45 -3.84 -5.56
N PHE A 113 5.43 -2.54 -5.22
CA PHE A 113 6.03 -1.50 -6.07
C PHE A 113 7.55 -1.62 -6.18
N LEU A 114 8.26 -1.93 -5.08
CA LEU A 114 9.72 -2.15 -5.13
C LEU A 114 10.08 -3.40 -5.95
N GLY A 115 9.34 -4.49 -5.77
CA GLY A 115 9.51 -5.70 -6.58
C GLY A 115 9.18 -5.44 -8.05
N ALA A 116 8.14 -4.66 -8.34
CA ALA A 116 7.81 -4.25 -9.70
C ALA A 116 8.90 -3.37 -10.32
N ALA A 117 9.46 -2.43 -9.55
CA ALA A 117 10.59 -1.62 -9.97
C ALA A 117 11.79 -2.49 -10.39
N ALA A 118 12.09 -3.53 -9.61
CA ALA A 118 13.15 -4.48 -9.95
C ALA A 118 12.76 -5.40 -11.12
N TRP A 119 11.49 -5.80 -11.22
CA TRP A 119 10.97 -6.64 -12.30
C TRP A 119 11.07 -5.94 -13.66
N VAL A 120 10.76 -4.65 -13.75
CA VAL A 120 10.85 -3.89 -15.00
C VAL A 120 12.11 -3.01 -15.08
N SER A 121 13.10 -3.24 -14.22
CA SER A 121 14.37 -2.49 -14.15
C SER A 121 14.19 -0.96 -14.19
N ASN A 122 13.24 -0.44 -13.43
CA ASN A 122 12.86 0.98 -13.46
C ASN A 122 13.10 1.65 -12.10
N PRO A 123 14.18 2.44 -11.95
CA PRO A 123 14.53 3.06 -10.67
C PRO A 123 13.54 4.15 -10.24
N TRP A 124 12.79 4.75 -11.17
CA TRP A 124 11.80 5.79 -10.82
C TRP A 124 10.64 5.22 -10.02
N ILE A 125 10.21 3.99 -10.33
CA ILE A 125 9.18 3.28 -9.56
C ILE A 125 9.69 3.01 -8.13
N ALA A 126 10.98 2.68 -7.97
CA ALA A 126 11.57 2.46 -6.66
C ALA A 126 11.59 3.75 -5.82
N VAL A 127 11.95 4.89 -6.42
CA VAL A 127 11.90 6.19 -5.74
C VAL A 127 10.47 6.53 -5.30
N ALA A 128 9.47 6.33 -6.18
CA ALA A 128 8.07 6.54 -5.82
C ALA A 128 7.64 5.65 -4.64
N ALA A 129 8.03 4.37 -4.65
CA ALA A 129 7.74 3.43 -3.58
C ALA A 129 8.39 3.82 -2.24
N VAL A 130 9.62 4.36 -2.26
CA VAL A 130 10.29 4.86 -1.05
C VAL A 130 9.57 6.07 -0.48
N VAL A 131 9.15 7.02 -1.32
CA VAL A 131 8.36 8.18 -0.85
C VAL A 131 7.04 7.72 -0.24
N LEU A 132 6.35 6.76 -0.87
CA LEU A 132 5.15 6.14 -0.31
C LEU A 132 5.46 5.45 1.03
N ALA A 133 6.56 4.71 1.16
CA ALA A 133 6.93 4.01 2.39
C ALA A 133 7.15 4.98 3.57
N ILE A 134 7.83 6.09 3.31
CA ILE A 134 8.15 7.12 4.33
C ILE A 134 6.87 7.77 4.87
N GLY A 135 5.85 7.98 4.03
CA GLY A 135 4.56 8.51 4.48
C GLY A 135 3.65 7.42 5.06
N HIS A 136 3.32 6.43 4.24
CA HIS A 136 2.25 5.47 4.47
C HIS A 136 2.50 4.55 5.68
N ILE A 137 3.74 4.07 5.89
CA ILE A 137 4.04 3.14 6.98
C ILE A 137 3.96 3.85 8.35
N PRO A 138 4.61 5.02 8.57
CA PRO A 138 4.48 5.73 9.83
C PRO A 138 3.05 6.18 10.14
N VAL A 139 2.28 6.66 9.14
CA VAL A 139 0.85 6.98 9.33
C VAL A 139 0.10 5.75 9.85
N ALA A 140 0.27 4.60 9.19
CA ALA A 140 -0.42 3.38 9.59
C ALA A 140 0.00 2.89 10.99
N LEU A 141 1.27 3.07 11.37
CA LEU A 141 1.77 2.76 12.71
C LEU A 141 1.19 3.67 13.78
N LEU A 142 1.05 4.97 13.51
CA LEU A 142 0.41 5.92 14.43
C LEU A 142 -1.05 5.54 14.65
N THR A 143 -1.79 5.24 13.58
CA THR A 143 -3.17 4.77 13.66
C THR A 143 -3.29 3.47 14.45
N ARG A 144 -2.40 2.50 14.21
CA ARG A 144 -2.35 1.26 15.00
C ARG A 144 -2.14 1.52 16.48
N ARG A 145 -1.23 2.42 16.85
CA ARG A 145 -0.97 2.75 18.26
C ARG A 145 -2.22 3.34 18.92
N ALA A 146 -2.88 4.29 18.25
CA ALA A 146 -4.10 4.88 18.77
C ALA A 146 -5.24 3.86 18.94
N ILE A 147 -5.43 2.96 17.98
CA ILE A 147 -6.43 1.88 18.08
C ILE A 147 -6.16 0.98 19.30
N ARG A 148 -4.89 0.70 19.61
CA ARG A 148 -4.51 -0.12 20.77
C ARG A 148 -4.64 0.61 22.11
N SER A 149 -4.53 1.94 22.10
CA SER A 149 -4.65 2.77 23.31
C SER A 149 -6.10 3.17 23.61
N ALA A 150 -7.03 2.94 22.69
CA ALA A 150 -8.45 3.17 22.92
C ALA A 150 -8.97 2.15 23.95
N PRO A 151 -9.69 2.58 25.00
CA PRO A 151 -10.29 1.65 25.95
C PRO A 151 -11.26 0.71 25.23
N SER A 152 -11.17 -0.58 25.53
CA SER A 152 -12.21 -1.54 25.14
C SER A 152 -13.44 -1.26 25.98
N GLU A 153 -14.49 -0.70 25.37
CA GLU A 153 -15.83 -0.69 25.96
C GLU A 153 -16.34 -2.11 26.23
#